data_AF-A0A7J2RBZ6-F1
#
_entry.id   AF-A0A7J2RBZ6-F1
#
_cell.length_a   1.000
_cell.length_b   1.000
_cell.length_c   1.000
_cell.angle_alpha   90.00
_cell.angle_beta   90.00
_cell.angle_gamma   90.00
#
_symmetry.space_group_name_H-M   'P 1'
#
loop_
_entity.id
_entity.type
_entity.pdbx_description
1 polymer ?
#
loop_
_entity_poly.entity_id
_entity_poly.type
_entity_poly.pdbx_seq_one_letter_code
_entity_poly.pdbx_strand_id
1 'polypeptide(L)'
;MNKAFEIEVIGMGNNITGYPGAFTPVVNKIILSVLNYESKVLHLFSGVSYIGDERVDIERPEATKREDIIKFIENDKRKWDFVILDPPYEIKQKSKLEEYGRASSVAADVILRRKLVDYFNKYTENILWLDMCAPMPKNFKRVKLWFLFPGGYHTIRVLSWLKRTSQEVFEFN
;
A
#
# COMPACT_ATOMS: atom_id res chain seq x y z
N MET A 1 3.48 14.84 -20.05
CA MET A 1 3.14 15.26 -18.68
C MET A 1 1.63 15.47 -18.61
N ASN A 2 0.86 14.40 -18.34
CA ASN A 2 -0.58 14.52 -18.13
C ASN A 2 -0.79 14.93 -16.66
N LYS A 3 -1.30 16.15 -16.44
CA LYS A 3 -1.57 16.70 -15.10
C LYS A 3 -2.93 16.25 -14.53
N ALA A 4 -3.67 15.43 -15.28
CA ALA A 4 -5.00 14.98 -14.89
C ALA A 4 -4.93 13.80 -13.92
N PHE A 5 -5.77 13.84 -12.89
CA PHE A 5 -6.10 12.67 -12.09
C PHE A 5 -6.79 11.62 -12.99
N GLU A 6 -6.34 10.37 -12.91
CA GLU A 6 -6.86 9.28 -13.75
C GLU A 6 -7.67 8.26 -12.92
N ILE A 7 -8.73 7.73 -13.53
CA ILE A 7 -9.50 6.60 -13.01
C ILE A 7 -9.52 5.52 -14.07
N GLU A 8 -9.26 4.28 -13.66
CA GLU A 8 -9.34 3.10 -14.51
C GLU A 8 -10.12 1.99 -13.79
N VAL A 9 -11.01 1.32 -14.51
CA VAL A 9 -11.79 0.18 -14.00
C VAL A 9 -11.26 -1.08 -14.64
N ILE A 10 -10.83 -2.04 -13.82
CA ILE A 10 -10.14 -3.24 -14.28
C ILE A 10 -10.74 -4.49 -13.65
N GLY A 11 -11.05 -5.48 -14.48
CA GLY A 11 -11.31 -6.84 -14.02
C GLY A 11 -10.02 -7.52 -13.57
N MET A 12 -9.95 -7.97 -12.32
CA MET A 12 -8.74 -8.61 -11.77
C MET A 12 -8.60 -10.07 -12.21
N GLY A 13 -9.69 -10.71 -12.62
CA GLY A 13 -9.80 -12.16 -12.72
C GLY A 13 -9.71 -12.86 -11.36
N ASN A 14 -9.70 -14.19 -11.37
CA ASN A 14 -9.50 -14.99 -10.17
C ASN A 14 -8.02 -15.05 -9.79
N ASN A 15 -7.73 -15.11 -8.48
CA ASN A 15 -6.39 -15.47 -8.04
C ASN A 15 -6.15 -16.96 -8.32
N ILE A 16 -5.37 -17.24 -9.37
CA ILE A 16 -5.08 -18.62 -9.83
C ILE A 16 -4.01 -19.30 -8.96
N THR A 17 -3.37 -18.58 -8.04
CA THR A 17 -2.26 -19.11 -7.24
C THR A 17 -2.73 -19.96 -6.05
N GLY A 18 -3.99 -19.84 -5.63
CA GLY A 18 -4.52 -20.58 -4.48
C GLY A 18 -4.04 -20.09 -3.11
N TYR A 19 -3.22 -19.03 -3.03
CA TYR A 19 -2.63 -18.55 -1.77
C TYR A 19 -3.29 -17.26 -1.25
N PRO A 20 -3.71 -17.21 0.03
CA PRO A 20 -4.11 -15.97 0.70
C PRO A 20 -2.96 -14.95 0.71
N GLY A 21 -3.23 -13.72 0.24
CA GLY A 21 -2.27 -12.61 0.32
C GLY A 21 -1.35 -12.39 -0.90
N ALA A 22 -1.50 -13.18 -1.98
CA ALA A 22 -0.82 -12.89 -3.24
C ALA A 22 -1.65 -11.90 -4.08
N PHE A 23 -1.01 -10.93 -4.72
CA PHE A 23 -1.65 -10.11 -5.76
C PHE A 23 -2.07 -10.98 -6.94
N THR A 24 -3.23 -10.68 -7.54
CA THR A 24 -3.60 -11.31 -8.81
C THR A 24 -2.59 -10.91 -9.90
N PRO A 25 -2.41 -11.71 -10.97
CA PRO A 25 -1.50 -11.37 -12.06
C PRO A 25 -1.75 -9.98 -12.65
N VAL A 26 -3.01 -9.55 -12.70
CA VAL A 26 -3.40 -8.22 -13.18
C VAL A 26 -2.89 -7.12 -12.24
N VAL A 27 -3.09 -7.26 -10.92
CA VAL A 27 -2.59 -6.29 -9.94
C VAL A 27 -1.06 -6.22 -9.96
N ASN A 28 -0.38 -7.36 -10.04
CA ASN A 28 1.07 -7.43 -10.19
C ASN A 28 1.52 -6.64 -11.43
N LYS A 29 0.88 -6.86 -12.58
CA LYS A 29 1.20 -6.16 -13.82
C LYS A 29 1.01 -4.64 -13.69
N ILE A 30 -0.06 -4.19 -13.05
CA ILE A 30 -0.31 -2.76 -12.81
C ILE A 30 0.80 -2.17 -11.94
N ILE A 31 1.08 -2.78 -10.78
CA ILE A 31 2.13 -2.32 -9.86
C ILE A 31 3.48 -2.24 -10.59
N LEU A 32 3.89 -3.32 -11.26
CA LEU A 32 5.16 -3.37 -12.00
C LEU A 32 5.21 -2.40 -13.17
N SER A 33 4.08 -2.01 -13.77
CA SER A 33 4.05 -0.98 -14.82
C SER A 33 4.25 0.44 -14.29
N VAL A 34 4.01 0.66 -12.99
CA VAL A 34 4.19 1.97 -12.33
C VAL A 34 5.60 2.08 -11.75
N LEU A 35 6.16 0.98 -11.27
CA LEU A 35 7.53 0.92 -10.75
C LEU A 35 8.53 0.99 -11.89
N ASN A 36 9.57 1.82 -11.75
CA ASN A 36 10.71 1.76 -12.66
C ASN A 36 11.69 0.67 -12.19
N TYR A 37 12.45 0.07 -13.10
CA TYR A 37 13.41 -1.01 -12.76
C TYR A 37 14.47 -0.58 -11.73
N GLU A 38 14.82 0.70 -11.70
CA GLU A 38 15.81 1.28 -10.78
C GLU A 38 15.18 1.80 -9.46
N SER A 39 13.86 1.73 -9.31
CA SER A 39 13.18 2.24 -8.12
C SER A 39 13.48 1.39 -6.91
N LYS A 40 13.83 2.03 -5.80
CA LYS A 40 13.95 1.40 -4.50
C LYS A 40 12.58 1.32 -3.82
N VAL A 41 12.10 0.12 -3.57
CA VAL A 41 10.70 -0.18 -3.19
C VAL A 41 10.63 -0.84 -1.81
N LEU A 42 9.85 -0.22 -0.92
CA LEU A 42 9.43 -0.81 0.34
C LEU A 42 8.01 -1.35 0.21
N HIS A 43 7.75 -2.57 0.67
CA HIS A 43 6.43 -3.17 0.72
C HIS A 43 6.03 -3.46 2.17
N LEU A 44 5.04 -2.72 2.67
CA LEU A 44 4.48 -2.89 4.01
C LEU A 44 3.22 -3.76 3.94
N PHE A 45 3.07 -4.68 4.90
CA PHE A 45 2.06 -5.75 4.88
C PHE A 45 2.22 -6.64 3.64
N SER A 46 3.46 -7.08 3.38
CA SER A 46 3.80 -7.70 2.10
C SER A 46 3.11 -9.03 1.82
N GLY A 47 2.55 -9.70 2.83
CA GLY A 47 1.93 -11.00 2.61
C GLY A 47 2.94 -11.99 2.03
N VAL A 48 2.52 -12.71 0.99
CA VAL A 48 3.37 -13.63 0.20
C VAL A 48 3.92 -12.96 -1.08
N SER A 49 3.76 -11.64 -1.23
CA SER A 49 4.23 -10.92 -2.41
C SER A 49 5.76 -10.87 -2.46
N TYR A 50 6.31 -10.99 -3.67
CA TYR A 50 7.74 -10.83 -3.94
C TYR A 50 8.11 -9.45 -4.48
N ILE A 51 7.14 -8.53 -4.58
CA ILE A 51 7.41 -7.16 -5.02
C ILE A 51 7.99 -6.35 -3.86
N GLY A 52 9.13 -5.72 -4.09
CA GLY A 52 9.83 -4.85 -3.14
C GLY A 52 11.24 -5.33 -2.81
N ASP A 53 12.18 -4.38 -2.69
CA ASP A 53 13.54 -4.64 -2.19
C ASP A 53 13.51 -5.01 -0.71
N GLU A 54 12.65 -4.32 0.06
CA GLU A 54 12.34 -4.65 1.45
C GLU A 54 10.85 -4.93 1.57
N ARG A 55 10.52 -6.07 2.18
CA ARG A 55 9.17 -6.59 2.36
C ARG A 55 8.97 -6.88 3.83
N VAL A 56 8.04 -6.15 4.45
CA VAL A 56 7.80 -6.18 5.88
C VAL A 56 6.42 -6.76 6.14
N ASP A 57 6.40 -7.82 6.93
CA ASP A 57 5.20 -8.49 7.41
C ASP A 57 5.54 -9.13 8.76
N ILE A 58 4.59 -9.31 9.66
CA ILE A 58 4.89 -9.87 11.00
C ILE A 58 4.91 -11.40 11.00
N GLU A 59 4.09 -12.04 10.18
CA GLU A 59 3.87 -13.49 10.23
C GLU A 59 4.43 -14.24 9.01
N ARG A 60 4.68 -13.55 7.90
CA ARG A 60 4.98 -14.22 6.61
C ARG A 60 6.46 -14.56 6.43
N PRO A 61 6.81 -15.83 6.15
CA PRO A 61 8.19 -16.24 5.91
C PRO A 61 8.81 -15.64 4.64
N GLU A 62 8.00 -15.21 3.67
CA GLU A 62 8.44 -14.60 2.41
C GLU A 62 8.90 -13.13 2.58
N ALA A 63 8.54 -12.51 3.71
CA ALA A 63 8.97 -11.17 4.06
C ALA A 63 10.49 -11.14 4.33
N THR A 64 11.17 -10.10 3.85
CA THR A 64 12.60 -9.89 4.16
C THR A 64 12.80 -9.50 5.62
N LYS A 65 11.79 -8.84 6.21
CA LYS A 65 11.73 -8.47 7.62
C LYS A 65 10.45 -8.98 8.23
N ARG A 66 10.60 -9.94 9.17
CA ARG A 66 9.51 -10.47 9.99
C ARG A 66 9.36 -9.65 11.26
N GLU A 67 8.68 -8.51 11.16
CA GLU A 67 8.49 -7.60 12.28
C GLU A 67 7.20 -6.80 12.17
N ASP A 68 6.75 -6.26 13.32
CA ASP A 68 5.62 -5.36 13.37
C ASP A 68 5.89 -4.06 12.57
N ILE A 69 4.88 -3.60 11.83
CA ILE A 69 5.01 -2.47 10.91
C ILE A 69 5.26 -1.16 11.66
N ILE A 70 4.69 -0.96 12.86
CA ILE A 70 4.94 0.23 13.66
C ILE A 70 6.41 0.24 14.09
N LYS A 71 6.89 -0.89 14.61
CA LYS A 71 8.30 -1.03 15.00
C LYS A 71 9.25 -0.79 13.83
N PHE A 72 8.93 -1.30 12.65
CA PHE A 72 9.75 -1.07 11.46
C PHE A 72 9.82 0.41 11.10
N ILE A 73 8.68 1.09 10.92
CA ILE A 73 8.66 2.49 10.44
C ILE A 73 9.22 3.49 11.47
N GLU A 74 9.21 3.13 12.76
CA GLU A 74 9.85 3.93 13.81
C GLU A 74 11.38 3.91 13.70
N ASN A 75 11.95 2.77 13.33
CA ASN A 75 13.39 2.57 13.25
C ASN A 75 13.96 2.87 11.86
N ASP A 76 13.19 2.63 10.81
CA ASP A 76 13.63 2.88 9.45
C ASP A 76 13.75 4.39 9.17
N LYS A 77 14.87 4.76 8.53
CA LYS A 77 15.19 6.14 8.11
C LYS A 77 15.63 6.19 6.64
N ARG A 78 15.52 5.07 5.92
CA ARG A 78 15.95 4.97 4.53
C ARG A 78 14.95 5.73 3.66
N LYS A 79 15.43 6.40 2.62
CA LYS A 79 14.56 6.93 1.57
C LYS A 79 14.18 5.81 0.60
N TRP A 80 12.93 5.87 0.13
CA TRP A 80 12.30 4.95 -0.80
C TRP A 80 11.67 5.74 -1.95
N ASP A 81 11.81 5.22 -3.17
CA ASP A 81 11.15 5.84 -4.32
C ASP A 81 9.65 5.53 -4.30
N PHE A 82 9.31 4.30 -3.87
CA PHE A 82 7.95 3.82 -3.70
C PHE A 82 7.77 3.09 -2.39
N VAL A 83 6.59 3.30 -1.78
CA VAL A 83 6.05 2.42 -0.75
C VAL A 83 4.80 1.75 -1.27
N ILE A 84 4.76 0.42 -1.26
CA ILE A 84 3.55 -0.36 -1.47
C ILE A 84 2.93 -0.64 -0.10
N LEU A 85 1.63 -0.44 0.02
CA LEU A 85 0.87 -0.66 1.25
C LEU A 85 -0.35 -1.52 0.93
N ASP A 86 -0.32 -2.79 1.36
CA ASP A 86 -1.41 -3.76 1.17
C ASP A 86 -1.95 -4.28 2.51
N PRO A 87 -2.61 -3.44 3.30
CA PRO A 87 -3.06 -3.84 4.62
C PRO A 87 -4.23 -4.83 4.55
N PRO A 88 -4.45 -5.64 5.59
CA PRO A 88 -5.61 -6.51 5.67
C PRO A 88 -6.90 -5.69 5.58
N TYR A 89 -7.77 -6.14 4.67
CA TYR A 89 -8.96 -5.43 4.23
C TYR A 89 -10.18 -5.63 5.13
N GLU A 90 -10.22 -6.72 5.91
CA GLU A 90 -11.43 -7.14 6.60
C GLU A 90 -11.65 -6.39 7.92
N ILE A 91 -12.55 -5.42 7.86
CA ILE A 91 -13.14 -4.72 9.00
C ILE A 91 -14.16 -5.61 9.76
N LYS A 92 -14.58 -6.75 9.17
CA LYS A 92 -15.70 -7.56 9.69
C LYS A 92 -15.32 -8.89 10.36
N GLN A 93 -14.16 -9.47 10.08
CA GLN A 93 -13.76 -10.75 10.67
C GLN A 93 -12.45 -10.59 11.45
N LYS A 94 -12.55 -10.70 12.77
CA LYS A 94 -11.42 -10.57 13.71
C LYS A 94 -10.28 -11.56 13.40
N SER A 95 -10.61 -12.75 12.90
CA SER A 95 -9.65 -13.81 12.54
C SER A 95 -8.63 -13.39 11.47
N LYS A 96 -9.05 -12.61 10.46
CA LYS A 96 -8.12 -12.13 9.42
C LYS A 96 -7.24 -10.99 9.88
N LEU A 97 -7.54 -10.33 10.99
CA LEU A 97 -6.65 -9.33 11.58
C LEU A 97 -5.59 -10.00 12.44
N GLU A 98 -5.96 -11.07 13.15
CA GLU A 98 -5.05 -11.90 13.94
C GLU A 98 -3.95 -12.54 13.06
N GLU A 99 -4.27 -12.97 11.83
CA GLU A 99 -3.28 -13.46 10.85
C GLU A 99 -2.20 -12.44 10.44
N TYR A 100 -2.45 -11.14 10.70
CA TYR A 100 -1.47 -10.07 10.47
C TYR A 100 -0.99 -9.47 11.79
N GLY A 101 -1.20 -10.17 12.92
CA GLY A 101 -0.81 -9.70 14.26
C GLY A 101 -1.56 -8.46 14.74
N ARG A 102 -2.80 -8.22 14.27
CA ARG A 102 -3.54 -6.97 14.54
C ARG A 102 -4.90 -7.18 15.17
N ALA A 103 -5.33 -6.15 15.90
CA ALA A 103 -6.67 -6.04 16.45
C ALA A 103 -7.62 -5.15 15.62
N SER A 104 -7.12 -4.39 14.65
CA SER A 104 -7.91 -3.46 13.81
C SER A 104 -7.31 -3.22 12.43
N SER A 105 -8.14 -2.83 11.46
CA SER A 105 -7.70 -2.45 10.12
C SER A 105 -6.91 -1.13 10.15
N VAL A 106 -6.03 -0.90 9.16
CA VAL A 106 -5.28 0.36 9.06
C VAL A 106 -6.21 1.57 8.99
N ALA A 107 -7.31 1.45 8.24
CA ALA A 107 -8.34 2.50 8.15
C ALA A 107 -9.03 2.83 9.48
N ALA A 108 -9.05 1.89 10.45
CA ALA A 108 -9.60 2.09 11.80
C ALA A 108 -8.52 2.49 12.83
N ASP A 109 -7.28 2.05 12.68
CA ASP A 109 -6.16 2.35 13.60
C ASP A 109 -5.60 3.78 13.44
N VAL A 110 -6.07 4.71 14.28
CA VAL A 110 -5.65 6.13 14.26
C VAL A 110 -4.15 6.28 14.52
N ILE A 111 -3.59 5.47 15.41
CA ILE A 111 -2.18 5.58 15.83
C ILE A 111 -1.29 5.19 14.66
N LEU A 112 -1.56 4.02 14.04
CA LEU A 112 -0.79 3.61 12.88
C LEU A 112 -0.93 4.63 11.75
N ARG A 113 -2.14 5.11 11.44
CA ARG A 113 -2.30 6.09 10.35
C ARG A 113 -1.44 7.32 10.54
N ARG A 114 -1.39 7.88 11.76
CA ARG A 114 -0.54 9.03 12.07
C ARG A 114 0.94 8.71 11.85
N LYS A 115 1.41 7.57 12.36
CA LYS A 115 2.81 7.14 12.18
C LYS A 115 3.16 6.89 10.71
N LEU A 116 2.27 6.27 9.94
CA LEU A 116 2.45 6.08 8.49
C LEU A 116 2.52 7.41 7.76
N VAL A 117 1.62 8.36 8.06
CA VAL A 117 1.64 9.70 7.44
C VAL A 117 2.94 10.42 7.73
N ASP A 118 3.43 10.37 8.98
CA ASP A 118 4.70 11.00 9.36
C ASP A 118 5.90 10.33 8.67
N TYR A 119 5.89 9.00 8.58
CA TYR A 119 6.91 8.22 7.90
C TYR A 119 6.93 8.52 6.40
N PHE A 120 5.76 8.51 5.74
CA PHE A 120 5.64 8.80 4.32
C PHE A 120 6.12 10.21 4.00
N ASN A 121 5.73 11.19 4.81
CA ASN A 121 6.18 12.57 4.67
C ASN A 121 7.69 12.77 4.86
N LYS A 122 8.43 11.80 5.40
CA LYS A 122 9.89 11.92 5.56
C LYS A 122 10.68 11.09 4.57
N TYR A 123 10.14 9.94 4.16
CA TYR A 123 10.95 8.87 3.57
C TYR A 123 10.48 8.35 2.21
N THR A 124 9.36 8.83 1.66
CA THR A 124 8.93 8.43 0.30
C THR A 124 8.33 9.56 -0.52
N GLU A 125 8.42 9.45 -1.84
CA GLU A 125 7.79 10.33 -2.81
C GLU A 125 6.52 9.72 -3.43
N ASN A 126 6.40 8.39 -3.44
CA ASN A 126 5.27 7.69 -4.04
C ASN A 126 4.73 6.60 -3.13
N ILE A 127 3.42 6.43 -3.15
CA ILE A 127 2.71 5.38 -2.41
C ILE A 127 1.75 4.68 -3.36
N LEU A 128 1.82 3.35 -3.40
CA LEU A 128 0.82 2.48 -4.01
C LEU A 128 0.02 1.82 -2.88
N TRP A 129 -1.20 2.32 -2.63
CA TRP A 129 -2.02 1.87 -1.51
C TRP A 129 -3.19 1.01 -2.01
N LEU A 130 -3.20 -0.27 -1.65
CA LEU A 130 -4.27 -1.21 -1.99
C LEU A 130 -5.31 -1.31 -0.86
N ASP A 131 -6.27 -0.40 -0.82
CA ASP A 131 -7.33 -0.35 0.19
C ASP A 131 -8.57 0.34 -0.40
N MET A 132 -9.77 -0.12 -0.05
CA MET A 132 -11.02 0.52 -0.46
C MET A 132 -11.15 1.93 0.12
N CYS A 133 -10.55 2.17 1.29
CA CYS A 133 -10.62 3.44 2.00
C CYS A 133 -9.23 4.08 2.20
N ALA A 134 -8.34 3.96 1.22
CA ALA A 134 -7.00 4.55 1.30
C ALA A 134 -7.07 6.07 1.64
N PRO A 135 -6.64 6.48 2.86
CA PRO A 135 -6.64 7.88 3.25
C PRO A 135 -5.63 8.65 2.39
N MET A 136 -5.80 9.97 2.34
CA MET A 136 -4.89 10.87 1.63
C MET A 136 -3.97 11.56 2.66
N PRO A 137 -2.71 11.12 2.81
CA PRO A 137 -1.75 11.80 3.69
C PRO A 137 -1.61 13.27 3.31
N LYS A 138 -1.41 14.15 4.30
CA LYS A 138 -1.05 15.56 4.06
C LYS A 138 0.20 15.61 3.18
N ASN A 139 0.25 16.55 2.22
CA ASN A 139 1.32 16.71 1.21
C ASN A 139 1.40 15.60 0.15
N PHE A 140 0.37 14.77 0.02
CA PHE A 140 0.23 13.85 -1.11
C PHE A 140 -1.01 14.20 -1.90
N LYS A 141 -0.91 14.01 -3.21
CA LYS A 141 -2.06 14.04 -4.12
C LYS A 141 -2.25 12.67 -4.74
N ARG A 142 -3.51 12.35 -5.05
CA ARG A 142 -3.84 11.14 -5.79
C ARG A 142 -3.66 11.38 -7.28
N VAL A 143 -2.81 10.58 -7.92
CA VAL A 143 -2.51 10.68 -9.34
C VAL A 143 -3.41 9.73 -10.14
N LYS A 144 -3.61 8.51 -9.63
CA LYS A 144 -4.43 7.51 -10.31
C LYS A 144 -5.17 6.59 -9.35
N LEU A 145 -6.35 6.14 -9.73
CA LEU A 145 -7.09 5.05 -9.10
C LEU A 145 -7.31 3.91 -10.08
N TRP A 146 -7.09 2.69 -9.60
CA TRP A 146 -7.59 1.49 -10.25
C TRP A 146 -8.66 0.86 -9.38
N PHE A 147 -9.89 0.79 -9.90
CA PHE A 147 -10.94 -0.02 -9.29
C PHE A 147 -10.78 -1.45 -9.77
N LEU A 148 -10.52 -2.34 -8.83
CA LEU A 148 -10.11 -3.71 -9.07
C LEU A 148 -11.29 -4.62 -8.75
N PHE A 149 -11.94 -5.11 -9.82
CA PHE A 149 -13.14 -5.95 -9.76
C PHE A 149 -12.78 -7.43 -9.89
N PRO A 150 -12.84 -8.22 -8.79
CA PRO A 150 -12.55 -9.66 -8.82
C PRO A 150 -13.61 -10.50 -9.57
N GLY A 151 -14.79 -9.94 -9.88
CA GLY A 151 -15.96 -10.69 -10.36
C GLY A 151 -16.77 -11.30 -9.21
N GLY A 152 -18.01 -11.72 -9.46
CA GLY A 152 -18.90 -12.32 -8.44
C GLY A 152 -19.30 -11.37 -7.29
N TYR A 153 -19.72 -11.93 -6.14
CA TYR A 153 -20.10 -11.20 -4.93
C TYR A 153 -18.91 -10.85 -4.01
N HIS A 154 -17.73 -10.61 -4.59
CA HIS A 154 -16.52 -10.27 -3.85
C HIS A 154 -16.36 -8.76 -3.67
N THR A 155 -15.68 -8.34 -2.59
CA THR A 155 -15.48 -6.91 -2.34
C THR A 155 -14.47 -6.30 -3.29
N ILE A 156 -14.81 -5.15 -3.86
CA ILE A 156 -13.95 -4.36 -4.75
C ILE A 156 -12.73 -3.87 -3.99
N ARG A 157 -11.54 -4.02 -4.56
CA ARG A 157 -10.31 -3.38 -4.05
C ARG A 157 -10.03 -2.12 -4.85
N VAL A 158 -9.36 -1.16 -4.25
CA VAL A 158 -8.91 0.06 -4.93
C VAL A 158 -7.40 0.18 -4.76
N LEU A 159 -6.66 0.25 -5.86
CA LEU A 159 -5.25 0.63 -5.83
C LEU A 159 -5.18 2.14 -6.07
N SER A 160 -4.60 2.86 -5.12
CA SER A 160 -4.38 4.30 -5.21
C SER A 160 -2.92 4.61 -5.42
N TRP A 161 -2.57 5.34 -6.48
CA TRP A 161 -1.25 5.94 -6.60
C TRP A 161 -1.28 7.36 -6.03
N LEU A 162 -0.58 7.53 -4.91
CA LEU A 162 -0.36 8.82 -4.26
C LEU A 162 1.06 9.28 -4.56
N LYS A 163 1.21 10.56 -4.91
CA LYS A 163 2.50 11.19 -5.15
C LYS A 163 2.63 12.42 -4.28
N ARG A 164 3.81 12.61 -3.69
CA ARG A 164 4.10 13.81 -2.90
C ARG A 164 3.90 15.06 -3.75
N THR A 165 3.23 16.05 -3.20
CA THR A 165 3.19 17.40 -3.75
C THR A 165 4.50 18.08 -3.38
N SER A 166 5.24 18.60 -4.36
CA SER A 166 6.33 19.53 -4.09
C SER A 166 5.80 20.58 -3.12
N GLN A 167 6.47 20.82 -2.00
CA GLN A 167 6.09 21.89 -1.08
C GLN A 167 6.13 23.21 -1.87
N GLU A 168 4.98 23.74 -2.26
CA GLU A 168 4.83 25.19 -2.19
C GLU A 168 4.87 25.50 -0.71
N VAL A 169 6.02 26.02 -0.28
CA VAL A 169 6.16 26.64 1.03
C VAL A 169 5.20 27.82 1.02
N PHE A 170 3.98 27.61 1.51
CA PHE A 170 3.16 28.72 1.96
C PHE A 170 3.79 29.20 3.27
N GLU A 171 4.81 30.05 3.13
CA GLU A 171 5.22 30.98 4.18
C GLU A 171 4.02 31.89 4.45
N PHE A 172 3.29 31.60 5.51
CA PHE A 172 2.45 32.61 6.13
C PHE A 172 3.40 33.58 6.84
N ASN A 173 3.63 34.73 6.21
CA ASN A 173 4.16 35.93 6.89
C ASN A 173 3.18 36.42 7.95
#